data_AF-A0A946LN37-F1
#
_entry.id   AF-A0A946LN37-F1
#
_cell.length_a   1.000
_cell.length_b   1.000
_cell.length_c   1.000
_cell.angle_alpha   90.00
_cell.angle_beta   90.00
_cell.angle_gamma   90.00
#
_symmetry.space_group_name_H-M   'P 1'
#
loop_
_entity.id
_entity.type
_entity.pdbx_description
1 polymer ?
#
loop_
_entity_poly.entity_id
_entity_poly.type
_entity_poly.pdbx_seq_one_letter_code
_entity_poly.pdbx_strand_id
1 'polypeptide(L)'
;MSNSTVVQNTIQGFKARRAEIDNNPELTERGRQRQALQAEIEAYQPTARRQLDAAWDYVRMRGADLEKRKTEAQEANAKRWDFQRLNYEATAAIQAVRNARELADVERQYNQVLETGDETKARAWAELAAGAVQERFTNGTDGNHMIARRLVERMAADLDALVTTEALAKVEAAAALFGPDLNELVKITEEVSDLYNPGDLEWGAKNEFTELLEGVSVSQKFDAVNGTLVTNIELG
;
A
#
# COMPACT_ATOMS: atom_id res chain seq x y z
N MET A 1 17.30 -7.46 -16.44
CA MET A 1 17.28 -8.27 -15.20
C MET A 1 17.60 -7.31 -14.06
N SER A 2 16.78 -7.20 -13.01
CA SER A 2 17.01 -6.23 -11.93
C SER A 2 18.18 -6.69 -11.04
N ASN A 3 18.82 -5.74 -10.33
CA ASN A 3 19.90 -6.06 -9.39
C ASN A 3 19.42 -7.02 -8.28
N SER A 4 18.17 -6.91 -7.83
CA SER A 4 17.58 -7.79 -6.84
C SER A 4 17.41 -9.23 -7.32
N THR A 5 16.99 -9.45 -8.58
CA THR A 5 16.86 -10.80 -9.16
C THR A 5 18.22 -11.51 -9.27
N VAL A 6 19.30 -10.78 -9.57
CA VAL A 6 20.66 -11.35 -9.63
C VAL A 6 21.11 -11.83 -8.25
N VAL A 7 20.87 -11.02 -7.21
CA VAL A 7 21.12 -11.42 -5.81
C VAL A 7 20.31 -12.66 -5.46
N GLN A 8 19.00 -12.64 -5.68
CA GLN A 8 18.10 -13.74 -5.35
C GLN A 8 18.52 -15.07 -5.99
N ASN A 9 18.79 -15.08 -7.30
CA ASN A 9 19.21 -16.28 -8.01
C ASN A 9 20.53 -16.85 -7.45
N THR A 10 21.47 -15.96 -7.10
CA THR A 10 22.76 -16.36 -6.54
C THR A 10 22.59 -16.98 -5.15
N ILE A 11 21.77 -16.37 -4.29
CA ILE A 11 21.46 -16.87 -2.94
C ILE A 11 20.74 -18.23 -3.00
N GLN A 12 19.76 -18.38 -3.91
CA GLN A 12 19.07 -19.65 -4.10
C GLN A 12 20.02 -20.75 -4.60
N GLY A 13 20.99 -20.39 -5.45
CA GLY A 13 22.07 -21.29 -5.85
C GLY A 13 22.93 -21.76 -4.67
N PHE A 14 23.30 -20.86 -3.75
CA PHE A 14 24.03 -21.23 -2.53
C PHE A 14 23.21 -22.12 -1.61
N LYS A 15 21.91 -21.82 -1.41
CA LYS A 15 21.00 -22.65 -0.61
C LYS A 15 20.88 -24.07 -1.18
N ALA A 16 20.72 -24.20 -2.50
CA ALA A 16 20.64 -25.49 -3.18
C ALA A 16 21.94 -26.30 -3.00
N ARG A 17 23.11 -25.70 -3.26
CA ARG A 17 24.41 -26.36 -3.07
C ARG A 17 24.64 -26.79 -1.62
N ARG A 18 24.23 -25.98 -0.64
CA ARG A 18 24.33 -26.34 0.79
C ARG A 18 23.48 -27.57 1.10
N ALA A 19 22.26 -27.65 0.58
CA ALA A 19 21.39 -28.81 0.74
C ALA A 19 21.96 -30.07 0.07
N GLU A 20 22.61 -29.96 -1.10
CA GLU A 20 23.30 -31.08 -1.75
C GLU A 20 24.45 -31.62 -0.88
N ILE A 21 25.28 -30.73 -0.33
CA ILE A 21 26.39 -31.08 0.57
C ILE A 21 25.87 -31.77 1.84
N ASP A 22 24.78 -31.26 2.41
CA ASP A 22 24.22 -31.80 3.65
C ASP A 22 23.59 -33.19 3.50
N ASN A 23 23.21 -33.57 2.29
CA ASN A 23 22.66 -34.88 1.95
C ASN A 23 23.70 -35.90 1.42
N ASN A 24 24.98 -35.52 1.33
CA ASN A 24 26.05 -36.43 0.91
C ASN A 24 26.42 -37.43 2.03
N PRO A 25 26.47 -38.75 1.76
CA PRO A 25 26.85 -39.78 2.74
C PRO A 25 28.31 -39.73 3.22
N GLU A 26 29.21 -39.00 2.55
CA GLU A 26 30.65 -38.96 2.90
C GLU A 26 31.03 -37.78 3.84
N LEU A 27 31.44 -38.09 5.08
CA LEU A 27 31.73 -37.09 6.13
C LEU A 27 32.93 -36.16 5.83
N THR A 28 34.05 -36.69 5.31
CA THR A 28 35.28 -35.92 5.06
C THR A 28 35.22 -35.10 3.78
N GLU A 29 34.46 -35.56 2.78
CA GLU A 29 34.14 -34.78 1.59
C GLU A 29 33.18 -33.64 1.93
N ARG A 30 32.12 -33.92 2.69
CA ARG A 30 31.14 -32.93 3.18
C ARG A 30 31.80 -31.76 3.92
N GLY A 31 32.74 -32.02 4.83
CA GLY A 31 33.43 -30.97 5.58
C GLY A 31 34.23 -30.00 4.68
N ARG A 32 34.94 -30.54 3.67
CA ARG A 32 35.73 -29.74 2.72
C ARG A 32 34.83 -28.94 1.78
N GLN A 33 33.78 -29.56 1.25
CA GLN A 33 32.82 -28.88 0.37
C GLN A 33 32.10 -27.75 1.12
N ARG A 34 31.75 -27.95 2.40
CA ARG A 34 31.13 -26.91 3.23
C ARG A 34 32.05 -25.72 3.49
N GLN A 35 33.34 -25.95 3.76
CA GLN A 35 34.32 -24.87 3.93
C GLN A 35 34.54 -24.07 2.64
N ALA A 36 34.63 -24.76 1.49
CA ALA A 36 34.76 -24.11 0.19
C ALA A 36 33.52 -23.25 -0.14
N LEU A 37 32.31 -23.79 0.09
CA LEU A 37 31.06 -23.06 -0.12
C LEU A 37 30.96 -21.84 0.81
N GLN A 38 31.38 -21.97 2.07
CA GLN A 38 31.39 -20.85 3.02
C GLN A 38 32.33 -19.72 2.54
N ALA A 39 33.51 -20.07 2.04
CA ALA A 39 34.45 -19.08 1.48
C ALA A 39 33.88 -18.40 0.21
N GLU A 40 33.16 -19.12 -0.65
CA GLU A 40 32.46 -18.54 -1.81
C GLU A 40 31.36 -17.55 -1.37
N ILE A 41 30.58 -17.91 -0.34
CA ILE A 41 29.52 -17.06 0.22
C ILE A 41 30.13 -15.76 0.78
N GLU A 42 31.18 -15.86 1.60
CA GLU A 42 31.89 -14.71 2.19
C GLU A 42 32.50 -13.80 1.12
N ALA A 43 33.10 -14.38 0.07
CA ALA A 43 33.66 -13.61 -1.05
C ALA A 43 32.58 -12.85 -1.85
N TYR A 44 31.35 -13.35 -1.91
CA TYR A 44 30.24 -12.71 -2.60
C TYR A 44 29.60 -11.54 -1.81
N GLN A 45 29.79 -11.49 -0.49
CA GLN A 45 29.13 -10.54 0.41
C GLN A 45 29.21 -9.07 -0.05
N PRO A 46 30.38 -8.52 -0.45
CA PRO A 46 30.46 -7.11 -0.89
C PRO A 46 29.69 -6.84 -2.19
N THR A 47 29.58 -7.85 -3.06
CA THR A 47 28.83 -7.76 -4.32
C THR A 47 27.33 -7.77 -4.03
N ALA A 48 26.87 -8.66 -3.16
CA ALA A 48 25.48 -8.70 -2.71
C ALA A 48 25.07 -7.37 -2.08
N ARG A 49 25.90 -6.81 -1.19
CA ARG A 49 25.64 -5.52 -0.54
C ARG A 49 25.46 -4.40 -1.53
N ARG A 50 26.41 -4.20 -2.44
CA ARG A 50 26.34 -3.14 -3.46
C ARG A 50 25.11 -3.25 -4.36
N GLN A 51 24.71 -4.48 -4.72
CA GLN A 51 23.53 -4.71 -5.56
C GLN A 51 22.23 -4.39 -4.82
N LEU A 52 22.15 -4.74 -3.53
CA LEU A 52 21.02 -4.39 -2.67
C LEU A 52 20.93 -2.90 -2.38
N ASP A 53 22.06 -2.22 -2.10
CA ASP A 53 22.11 -0.77 -1.93
C ASP A 53 21.51 -0.06 -3.16
N ALA A 54 21.97 -0.43 -4.35
CA ALA A 54 21.47 0.15 -5.60
C ALA A 54 19.97 -0.13 -5.84
N ALA A 55 19.48 -1.31 -5.41
CA ALA A 55 18.05 -1.65 -5.50
C ALA A 55 17.22 -0.81 -4.51
N TRP A 56 17.70 -0.65 -3.27
CA TRP A 56 17.06 0.17 -2.26
C TRP A 56 17.04 1.66 -2.62
N ASP A 57 18.14 2.18 -3.18
CA ASP A 57 18.20 3.57 -3.65
C ASP A 57 17.22 3.83 -4.79
N TYR A 58 17.11 2.89 -5.74
CA TYR A 58 16.12 2.96 -6.81
C TYR A 58 14.68 3.00 -6.26
N VAL A 59 14.38 2.13 -5.30
CA VAL A 59 13.06 2.05 -4.66
C VAL A 59 12.75 3.34 -3.88
N ARG A 60 13.69 3.86 -3.08
CA ARG A 60 13.53 5.13 -2.35
C ARG A 60 13.27 6.30 -3.30
N MET A 61 14.06 6.40 -4.38
CA MET A 61 13.89 7.45 -5.39
C MET A 61 12.52 7.36 -6.06
N ARG A 62 12.09 6.15 -6.45
CA ARG A 62 10.79 5.92 -7.07
C ARG A 62 9.64 6.20 -6.11
N GLY A 63 9.77 5.82 -4.83
CA GLY A 63 8.80 6.13 -3.79
C GLY A 63 8.62 7.63 -3.59
N ALA A 64 9.73 8.38 -3.50
CA ALA A 64 9.71 9.84 -3.37
C ALA A 64 9.08 10.53 -4.60
N ASP A 65 9.39 10.05 -5.81
CA ASP A 65 8.77 10.56 -7.04
C ASP A 65 7.26 10.28 -7.10
N LEU A 66 6.82 9.09 -6.69
CA LEU A 66 5.38 8.77 -6.61
C LEU A 66 4.66 9.65 -5.60
N GLU A 67 5.22 9.85 -4.41
CA GLU A 67 4.60 10.70 -3.38
C GLU A 67 4.55 12.17 -3.81
N LYS A 68 5.60 12.64 -4.49
CA LYS A 68 5.61 13.99 -5.09
C LYS A 68 4.50 14.12 -6.14
N ARG A 69 4.39 13.18 -7.08
CA ARG A 69 3.35 13.20 -8.11
C ARG A 69 1.95 13.10 -7.52
N LYS A 70 1.78 12.30 -6.46
CA LYS A 70 0.53 12.21 -5.71
C LYS A 70 0.16 13.55 -5.10
N THR A 71 1.09 14.18 -4.39
CA THR A 71 0.90 15.51 -3.78
C THR A 71 0.54 16.55 -4.83
N GLU A 72 1.27 16.61 -5.95
CA GLU A 72 1.00 17.54 -7.05
C GLU A 72 -0.39 17.30 -7.67
N ALA A 73 -0.78 16.04 -7.87
CA ALA A 73 -2.10 15.69 -8.41
C ALA A 73 -3.23 16.02 -7.43
N GLN A 74 -3.02 15.80 -6.12
CA GLN A 74 -3.97 16.18 -5.07
C GLN A 74 -4.11 17.70 -4.95
N GLU A 75 -3.01 18.45 -4.99
CA GLU A 75 -3.03 19.92 -4.98
C GLU A 75 -3.71 20.49 -6.22
N ALA A 76 -3.43 19.95 -7.41
CA ALA A 76 -4.06 20.36 -8.64
C ALA A 76 -5.57 20.11 -8.60
N ASN A 77 -5.98 18.94 -8.08
CA ASN A 77 -7.39 18.65 -7.86
C ASN A 77 -8.01 19.59 -6.82
N ALA A 78 -7.34 19.86 -5.70
CA ALA A 78 -7.82 20.77 -4.67
C ALA A 78 -8.07 22.19 -5.22
N LYS A 79 -7.19 22.69 -6.09
CA LYS A 79 -7.32 24.01 -6.73
C LYS A 79 -8.55 24.15 -7.65
N ARG A 80 -9.13 23.04 -8.13
CA ARG A 80 -10.38 23.06 -8.92
C ARG A 80 -11.59 23.46 -8.08
N TRP A 81 -11.51 23.29 -6.76
CA TRP A 81 -12.65 23.48 -5.86
C TRP A 81 -12.62 24.85 -5.20
N ASP A 82 -13.72 25.58 -5.31
CA ASP A 82 -13.98 26.75 -4.47
C ASP A 82 -14.43 26.28 -3.09
N PHE A 83 -13.52 26.25 -2.12
CA PHE A 83 -13.80 25.78 -0.77
C PHE A 83 -14.81 26.64 -0.01
N GLN A 84 -14.94 27.93 -0.32
CA GLN A 84 -15.95 28.77 0.31
C GLN A 84 -17.34 28.37 -0.14
N ARG A 85 -17.50 28.19 -1.46
CA ARG A 85 -18.74 27.69 -2.05
C ARG A 85 -19.05 26.26 -1.61
N LEU A 86 -18.05 25.38 -1.59
CA LEU A 86 -18.21 23.99 -1.15
C LEU A 86 -18.71 23.93 0.29
N ASN A 87 -18.18 24.76 1.19
CA ASN A 87 -18.63 24.82 2.58
C ASN A 87 -20.07 25.35 2.72
N TYR A 88 -20.43 26.34 1.92
CA TYR A 88 -21.81 26.84 1.85
C TYR A 88 -22.78 25.74 1.39
N GLU A 89 -22.48 25.07 0.29
CA GLU A 89 -23.30 23.98 -0.26
C GLU A 89 -23.35 22.78 0.70
N ALA A 90 -22.25 22.47 1.39
CA ALA A 90 -22.20 21.38 2.36
C ALA A 90 -23.08 21.65 3.59
N THR A 91 -23.08 22.89 4.09
CA THR A 91 -23.99 23.31 5.16
C THR A 91 -25.44 23.17 4.72
N ALA A 92 -25.77 23.61 3.51
CA ALA A 92 -27.11 23.47 2.96
C ALA A 92 -27.52 22.00 2.80
N ALA A 93 -26.62 21.15 2.31
CA ALA A 93 -26.84 19.71 2.12
C ALA A 93 -27.06 18.98 3.45
N ILE A 94 -26.24 19.24 4.47
CA ILE A 94 -26.42 18.68 5.82
C ILE A 94 -27.78 19.11 6.40
N GLN A 95 -28.13 20.38 6.29
CA GLN A 95 -29.42 20.88 6.79
C GLN A 95 -30.60 20.26 6.05
N ALA A 96 -30.49 20.08 4.73
CA ALA A 96 -31.48 19.38 3.94
C ALA A 96 -31.69 17.93 4.42
N VAL A 97 -30.60 17.19 4.67
CA VAL A 97 -30.66 15.82 5.23
C VAL A 97 -31.27 15.82 6.63
N ARG A 98 -30.91 16.77 7.51
CA ARG A 98 -31.45 16.85 8.87
C ARG A 98 -32.93 17.21 8.91
N ASN A 99 -33.38 18.05 7.99
CA ASN A 99 -34.77 18.52 7.92
C ASN A 99 -35.69 17.62 7.09
N ALA A 100 -35.14 16.68 6.31
CA ALA A 100 -35.92 15.72 5.52
C ALA A 100 -36.89 14.93 6.42
N ARG A 101 -38.09 14.60 5.95
CA ARG A 101 -39.00 13.77 6.76
C ARG A 101 -38.66 12.29 6.64
N GLU A 102 -38.26 11.89 5.44
CA GLU A 102 -37.97 10.51 5.09
C GLU A 102 -36.70 10.42 4.23
N LEU A 103 -36.11 9.23 4.16
CA LEU A 103 -34.93 8.97 3.32
C LEU A 103 -35.20 9.23 1.83
N ALA A 104 -36.43 8.97 1.36
CA ALA A 104 -36.83 9.20 -0.03
C ALA A 104 -36.74 10.69 -0.43
N ASP A 105 -36.97 11.61 0.51
CA ASP A 105 -36.79 13.04 0.25
C ASP A 105 -35.33 13.39 0.00
N VAL A 106 -34.42 12.78 0.77
CA VAL A 106 -32.97 12.96 0.62
C VAL A 106 -32.51 12.42 -0.73
N GLU A 107 -32.92 11.19 -1.07
CA GLU A 107 -32.55 10.57 -2.35
C GLU A 107 -33.03 11.40 -3.55
N ARG A 108 -34.28 11.90 -3.50
CA ARG A 108 -34.83 12.77 -4.54
C ARG A 108 -34.03 14.06 -4.69
N GLN A 109 -33.71 14.73 -3.58
CA GLN A 109 -32.93 15.97 -3.63
C GLN A 109 -31.51 15.72 -4.14
N TYR A 110 -30.90 14.60 -3.75
CA TYR A 110 -29.59 14.23 -4.26
C TYR A 110 -29.60 14.00 -5.78
N ASN A 111 -30.59 13.28 -6.30
CA ASN A 111 -30.72 13.09 -7.76
C ASN A 111 -30.91 14.42 -8.50
N GLN A 112 -31.71 15.34 -7.95
CA GLN A 112 -31.87 16.68 -8.52
C GLN A 112 -30.55 17.45 -8.56
N VAL A 113 -29.71 17.31 -7.52
CA VAL A 113 -28.38 17.93 -7.49
C VAL A 113 -27.50 17.38 -8.62
N LEU A 114 -27.48 16.06 -8.82
CA LEU A 114 -26.71 15.43 -9.89
C LEU A 114 -27.17 15.91 -11.29
N GLU A 115 -28.47 16.12 -11.49
CA GLU A 115 -29.03 16.63 -12.74
C GLU A 115 -28.67 18.10 -13.03
N THR A 116 -28.28 18.89 -12.03
CA THR A 116 -27.95 20.31 -12.23
C THR A 116 -26.63 20.53 -12.98
N GLY A 117 -25.73 19.55 -12.98
CA GLY A 117 -24.37 19.70 -13.49
C GLY A 117 -23.43 20.55 -12.61
N ASP A 118 -23.88 21.00 -11.44
CA ASP A 118 -23.03 21.71 -10.48
C ASP A 118 -22.19 20.73 -9.66
N GLU A 119 -20.96 20.50 -10.09
CA GLU A 119 -20.02 19.59 -9.45
C GLU A 119 -19.69 19.97 -8.00
N THR A 120 -19.69 21.26 -7.66
CA THR A 120 -19.40 21.71 -6.28
C THR A 120 -20.53 21.28 -5.35
N LYS A 121 -21.76 21.44 -5.83
CA LYS A 121 -22.94 21.01 -5.10
C LYS A 121 -23.04 19.49 -5.04
N ALA A 122 -22.78 18.80 -6.15
CA ALA A 122 -22.75 17.33 -6.19
C ALA A 122 -21.72 16.76 -5.19
N ARG A 123 -20.51 17.34 -5.16
CA ARG A 123 -19.47 16.97 -4.19
C ARG A 123 -19.90 17.23 -2.76
N ALA A 124 -20.45 18.41 -2.45
CA ALA A 124 -20.92 18.75 -1.11
C ALA A 124 -21.94 17.73 -0.57
N TRP A 125 -22.87 17.31 -1.44
CA TRP A 125 -23.81 16.25 -1.12
C TRP A 125 -23.11 14.91 -0.93
N ALA A 126 -22.33 14.47 -1.92
CA ALA A 126 -21.64 13.19 -1.91
C ALA A 126 -20.70 13.00 -0.70
N GLU A 127 -20.00 14.07 -0.27
CA GLU A 127 -19.02 14.05 0.81
C GLU A 127 -19.67 14.23 2.20
N LEU A 128 -20.39 15.33 2.43
CA LEU A 128 -20.85 15.67 3.79
C LEU A 128 -22.31 15.28 4.07
N ALA A 129 -23.18 15.28 3.06
CA ALA A 129 -24.54 14.82 3.27
C ALA A 129 -24.60 13.30 3.47
N ALA A 130 -23.67 12.54 2.87
CA ALA A 130 -23.53 11.09 3.11
C ALA A 130 -23.31 10.75 4.60
N GLY A 131 -22.43 11.48 5.28
CA GLY A 131 -22.22 11.32 6.73
C GLY A 131 -23.49 11.63 7.54
N ALA A 132 -24.20 12.70 7.19
CA ALA A 132 -25.46 13.04 7.83
C ALA A 132 -26.57 11.98 7.57
N VAL A 133 -26.58 11.35 6.40
CA VAL A 133 -27.49 10.24 6.09
C VAL A 133 -27.15 9.02 6.94
N GLN A 134 -25.86 8.70 7.06
CA GLN A 134 -25.38 7.61 7.89
C GLN A 134 -25.80 7.79 9.35
N GLU A 135 -25.50 8.96 9.94
CA GLU A 135 -25.86 9.28 11.32
C GLU A 135 -27.36 9.12 11.59
N ARG A 136 -28.21 9.63 10.69
CA ARG A 136 -29.64 9.74 10.90
C ARG A 136 -30.43 8.48 10.55
N PHE A 137 -30.06 7.77 9.49
CA PHE A 137 -30.89 6.71 8.89
C PHE A 137 -30.25 5.32 8.92
N THR A 138 -28.95 5.19 9.22
CA THR A 138 -28.26 3.87 9.27
C THR A 138 -28.02 3.32 10.68
N ASN A 139 -28.49 3.99 11.74
CA ASN A 139 -28.33 3.50 13.11
C ASN A 139 -29.61 2.85 13.68
N GLY A 140 -30.67 2.69 12.88
CA GLY A 140 -31.94 2.09 13.30
C GLY A 140 -32.08 0.60 12.94
N THR A 141 -32.99 -0.09 13.63
CA THR A 141 -33.34 -1.51 13.37
C THR A 141 -34.36 -1.71 12.24
N ASP A 142 -34.85 -0.62 11.64
CA ASP A 142 -35.90 -0.66 10.63
C ASP A 142 -35.33 -0.98 9.23
N GLY A 143 -36.17 -1.52 8.32
CA GLY A 143 -35.78 -1.88 6.95
C GLY A 143 -35.17 -0.73 6.12
N ASN A 144 -35.35 0.53 6.57
CA ASN A 144 -34.74 1.72 5.97
C ASN A 144 -33.21 1.80 6.14
N HIS A 145 -32.63 1.08 7.12
CA HIS A 145 -31.18 1.00 7.31
C HIS A 145 -30.45 0.53 6.03
N MET A 146 -30.96 -0.53 5.41
CA MET A 146 -30.33 -1.12 4.22
C MET A 146 -30.41 -0.20 3.01
N ILE A 147 -31.51 0.57 2.90
CA ILE A 147 -31.70 1.54 1.81
C ILE A 147 -30.77 2.73 2.02
N ALA A 148 -30.69 3.24 3.25
CA ALA A 148 -29.79 4.34 3.60
C ALA A 148 -28.32 3.97 3.36
N ARG A 149 -27.92 2.74 3.71
CA ARG A 149 -26.57 2.23 3.43
C ARG A 149 -26.26 2.20 1.93
N ARG A 150 -27.18 1.71 1.10
CA ARG A 150 -27.01 1.72 -0.36
C ARG A 150 -26.90 3.13 -0.94
N LEU A 151 -27.66 4.09 -0.39
CA LEU A 151 -27.55 5.48 -0.80
C LEU A 151 -26.17 6.06 -0.43
N VAL A 152 -25.68 5.79 0.78
CA VAL A 152 -24.33 6.21 1.21
C VAL A 152 -23.25 5.57 0.34
N GLU A 153 -23.37 4.28 0.01
CA GLU A 153 -22.44 3.60 -0.91
C GLU A 153 -22.46 4.22 -2.32
N ARG A 154 -23.64 4.61 -2.84
CA ARG A 154 -23.75 5.34 -4.11
C ARG A 154 -23.08 6.71 -4.03
N MET A 155 -23.37 7.47 -2.97
CA MET A 155 -22.78 8.79 -2.76
C MET A 155 -21.24 8.72 -2.64
N ALA A 156 -20.70 7.68 -2.02
CA ALA A 156 -19.26 7.45 -1.96
C ALA A 156 -18.66 7.16 -3.35
N ALA A 157 -19.34 6.37 -4.18
CA ALA A 157 -18.90 6.11 -5.56
C ALA A 157 -18.96 7.38 -6.43
N ASP A 158 -20.01 8.20 -6.28
CA ASP A 158 -20.14 9.47 -6.99
C ASP A 158 -19.08 10.48 -6.52
N LEU A 159 -18.75 10.50 -5.21
CA LEU A 159 -17.66 11.31 -4.68
C LEU A 159 -16.33 10.91 -5.32
N ASP A 160 -16.03 9.61 -5.36
CA ASP A 160 -14.81 9.09 -5.99
C ASP A 160 -14.72 9.52 -7.45
N ALA A 161 -15.81 9.41 -8.23
CA ALA A 161 -15.83 9.88 -9.61
C ALA A 161 -15.61 11.41 -9.75
N LEU A 162 -16.08 12.22 -8.79
CA LEU A 162 -15.91 13.67 -8.81
C LEU A 162 -14.47 14.10 -8.45
N VAL A 163 -13.85 13.42 -7.49
CA VAL A 163 -12.52 13.79 -6.98
C VAL A 163 -11.39 13.06 -7.68
N THR A 164 -11.63 11.92 -8.31
CA THR A 164 -10.60 11.16 -9.03
C THR A 164 -10.31 11.82 -10.37
N THR A 165 -9.09 12.36 -10.50
CA THR A 165 -8.59 12.92 -11.76
C THR A 165 -7.78 11.87 -12.51
N GLU A 166 -7.64 12.01 -13.84
CA GLU A 166 -6.77 11.13 -14.64
C GLU A 166 -5.33 11.10 -14.09
N ALA A 167 -4.85 12.23 -13.56
CA ALA A 167 -3.53 12.33 -12.92
C ALA A 167 -3.45 11.49 -11.63
N LEU A 168 -4.46 11.58 -10.75
CA LEU A 168 -4.53 10.76 -9.53
C LEU A 168 -4.62 9.26 -9.87
N ALA A 169 -5.49 8.89 -10.80
CA ALA A 169 -5.65 7.50 -11.23
C ALA A 169 -4.35 6.91 -11.80
N LYS A 170 -3.57 7.69 -12.56
CA LYS A 170 -2.24 7.26 -13.05
C LYS A 170 -1.24 7.06 -11.93
N VAL A 171 -1.24 7.92 -10.91
CA VAL A 171 -0.34 7.79 -9.77
C VAL A 171 -0.72 6.58 -8.91
N GLU A 172 -2.01 6.34 -8.69
CA GLU A 172 -2.51 5.18 -7.96
C GLU A 172 -2.20 3.87 -8.68
N ALA A 173 -2.38 3.81 -10.00
CA ALA A 173 -1.98 2.65 -10.80
C ALA A 173 -0.46 2.40 -10.73
N ALA A 174 0.36 3.46 -10.75
CA ALA A 174 1.81 3.33 -10.62
C ALA A 174 2.23 2.89 -9.20
N ALA A 175 1.52 3.33 -8.16
CA ALA A 175 1.73 2.91 -6.78
C ALA A 175 1.34 1.44 -6.56
N ALA A 176 0.24 0.98 -7.17
CA ALA A 176 -0.19 -0.42 -7.12
C ALA A 176 0.87 -1.38 -7.69
N LEU A 177 1.62 -0.95 -8.70
CA LEU A 177 2.74 -1.71 -9.26
C LEU A 177 4.03 -1.62 -8.44
N PHE A 178 4.16 -0.62 -7.57
CA PHE A 178 5.36 -0.40 -6.75
C PHE A 178 5.37 -1.26 -5.48
N GLY A 179 4.20 -1.52 -4.88
CA GLY A 179 4.07 -2.36 -3.68
C GLY A 179 4.65 -3.78 -3.83
N PRO A 180 4.39 -4.51 -4.93
CA PRO A 180 5.01 -5.82 -5.18
C PRO A 180 6.53 -5.75 -5.29
N ASP A 181 7.09 -4.78 -6.02
CA ASP A 181 8.55 -4.61 -6.19
C ASP A 181 9.25 -4.39 -4.83
N LEU A 182 8.64 -3.58 -3.96
CA LEU A 182 9.15 -3.30 -2.62
C LEU A 182 9.08 -4.52 -1.70
N ASN A 183 7.97 -5.25 -1.73
CA ASN A 183 7.81 -6.51 -0.98
C ASN A 183 8.86 -7.55 -1.38
N GLU A 184 9.12 -7.68 -2.68
CA GLU A 184 10.13 -8.61 -3.20
C GLU A 184 11.53 -8.22 -2.70
N LEU A 185 11.88 -6.93 -2.74
CA LEU A 185 13.18 -6.46 -2.27
C LEU A 185 13.39 -6.68 -0.77
N VAL A 186 12.34 -6.50 0.06
CA VAL A 186 12.40 -6.83 1.50
C VAL A 186 12.74 -8.31 1.68
N LYS A 187 11.98 -9.21 1.04
CA LYS A 187 12.19 -10.66 1.16
C LYS A 187 13.61 -11.06 0.75
N ILE A 188 14.11 -10.52 -0.36
CA ILE A 188 15.48 -10.81 -0.82
C ILE A 188 16.50 -10.31 0.20
N THR A 189 16.28 -9.14 0.80
CA THR A 189 17.19 -8.58 1.81
C THR A 189 17.19 -9.42 3.10
N GLU A 190 16.01 -9.90 3.53
CA GLU A 190 15.87 -10.83 4.66
C GLU A 190 16.58 -12.17 4.36
N GLU A 191 16.35 -12.75 3.18
CA GLU A 191 17.00 -14.00 2.77
C GLU A 191 18.53 -13.90 2.72
N VAL A 192 19.05 -12.75 2.30
CA VAL A 192 20.49 -12.46 2.29
C VAL A 192 20.99 -12.31 3.72
N SER A 193 20.26 -11.58 4.56
CA SER A 193 20.60 -11.41 5.97
C SER A 193 20.70 -12.76 6.69
N ASP A 194 19.76 -13.67 6.46
CA ASP A 194 19.74 -15.02 7.04
C ASP A 194 20.93 -15.87 6.55
N LEU A 195 21.34 -15.71 5.28
CA LEU A 195 22.49 -16.43 4.74
C LEU A 195 23.78 -16.06 5.47
N TYR A 196 23.95 -14.77 5.77
CA TYR A 196 25.15 -14.23 6.40
C TYR A 196 25.09 -14.19 7.94
N ASN A 197 23.93 -14.47 8.55
CA ASN A 197 23.78 -14.60 9.99
C ASN A 197 22.87 -15.77 10.39
N PRO A 198 23.31 -17.03 10.18
CA PRO A 198 22.55 -18.21 10.54
C PRO A 198 22.56 -18.43 12.06
N GLY A 199 21.70 -17.73 12.79
CA GLY A 199 21.01 -18.22 13.98
C GLY A 199 21.78 -18.59 15.27
N ASP A 200 23.11 -18.48 15.39
CA ASP A 200 23.82 -19.00 16.58
C ASP A 200 24.87 -18.07 17.22
N LEU A 201 24.77 -16.76 17.01
CA LEU A 201 25.46 -15.79 17.86
C LEU A 201 24.44 -14.90 18.56
N GLU A 202 24.15 -15.31 19.80
CA GLU A 202 23.80 -14.47 20.92
C GLU A 202 24.12 -12.98 20.68
N TRP A 203 23.07 -12.16 20.76
CA TRP A 203 23.06 -10.69 20.83
C TRP A 203 23.22 -9.92 19.52
N GLY A 204 22.07 -9.49 18.96
CA GLY A 204 21.79 -8.07 18.68
C GLY A 204 22.70 -7.30 17.70
N ALA A 205 23.63 -7.94 17.00
CA ALA A 205 24.41 -7.29 15.96
C ALA A 205 23.51 -7.15 14.74
N LYS A 206 23.04 -5.92 14.47
CA LYS A 206 22.57 -5.52 13.14
C LYS A 206 23.64 -5.97 12.16
N ASN A 207 23.32 -6.94 11.30
CA ASN A 207 24.22 -7.18 10.19
C ASN A 207 24.03 -6.03 9.20
N GLU A 208 25.03 -5.84 8.37
CA GLU A 208 25.09 -4.71 7.45
C GLU A 208 23.88 -4.69 6.47
N PHE A 209 23.23 -5.83 6.23
CA PHE A 209 22.00 -5.94 5.43
C PHE A 209 20.74 -5.59 6.21
N THR A 210 20.73 -5.79 7.53
CA THR A 210 19.63 -5.37 8.42
C THR A 210 19.54 -3.84 8.48
N GLU A 211 20.67 -3.15 8.33
CA GLU A 211 20.71 -1.69 8.19
C GLU A 211 19.98 -1.19 6.94
N LEU A 212 19.90 -2.00 5.87
CA LEU A 212 19.17 -1.63 4.65
C LEU A 212 17.65 -1.62 4.83
N LEU A 213 17.19 -2.35 5.84
CA LEU A 213 15.79 -2.37 6.27
C LEU A 213 15.48 -1.26 7.28
N GLU A 214 16.46 -0.47 7.74
CA GLU A 214 16.19 0.65 8.64
C GLU A 214 15.30 1.69 7.97
N GLY A 215 14.28 2.13 8.72
CA GLY A 215 13.24 3.01 8.20
C GLY A 215 12.15 2.28 7.40
N VAL A 216 12.29 0.98 7.11
CA VAL A 216 11.24 0.21 6.43
C VAL A 216 10.36 -0.46 7.47
N SER A 217 9.09 -0.04 7.56
CA SER A 217 8.09 -0.68 8.42
C SER A 217 7.18 -1.54 7.56
N VAL A 218 7.28 -2.87 7.71
CA VAL A 218 6.38 -3.82 7.06
C VAL A 218 5.33 -4.24 8.08
N SER A 219 4.06 -3.91 7.83
CA SER A 219 2.93 -4.41 8.62
C SER A 219 2.06 -5.34 7.79
N GLN A 220 1.81 -6.54 8.30
CA GLN A 220 0.88 -7.47 7.70
C GLN A 220 -0.44 -7.44 8.48
N LYS A 221 -1.54 -7.17 7.79
CA LYS A 221 -2.89 -7.24 8.34
C LYS A 221 -3.67 -8.32 7.61
N PHE A 222 -4.31 -9.19 8.37
CA PHE A 222 -5.26 -10.13 7.80
C PHE A 222 -6.60 -9.41 7.59
N ASP A 223 -6.97 -9.18 6.34
CA ASP A 223 -8.30 -8.71 6.00
C ASP A 223 -9.27 -9.89 6.09
N ALA A 224 -9.94 -9.99 7.23
CA ALA A 224 -10.88 -11.06 7.52
C ALA A 224 -12.11 -11.06 6.60
N VAL A 225 -12.45 -9.92 5.99
CA VAL A 225 -13.61 -9.80 5.09
C VAL A 225 -13.28 -10.40 3.72
N ASN A 226 -12.06 -10.15 3.24
CA ASN A 226 -11.60 -10.61 1.94
C ASN A 226 -10.79 -11.92 1.99
N GLY A 227 -10.44 -12.40 3.20
CA GLY A 227 -9.63 -13.61 3.38
C GLY A 227 -8.19 -13.45 2.89
N THR A 228 -7.70 -12.21 2.81
CA THR A 228 -6.40 -11.88 2.20
C THR A 228 -5.44 -11.28 3.22
N LEU A 229 -4.17 -11.66 3.12
CA LEU A 229 -3.09 -11.00 3.86
C LEU A 229 -2.71 -9.71 3.12
N VAL A 230 -2.97 -8.56 3.74
CA VAL A 230 -2.58 -7.24 3.25
C VAL A 230 -1.22 -6.89 3.85
N THR A 231 -0.23 -6.64 3.01
CA THR A 231 1.10 -6.19 3.47
C THR A 231 1.24 -4.70 3.15
N ASN A 232 1.28 -3.86 4.19
CA ASN A 232 1.60 -2.44 4.08
C ASN A 232 3.08 -2.26 4.33
N ILE A 233 3.74 -1.45 3.52
CA ILE A 233 5.14 -1.10 3.70
C ILE A 233 5.25 0.42 3.74
N GLU A 234 5.81 0.94 4.83
CA GLU A 234 6.11 2.35 5.02
C GLU A 234 7.63 2.54 4.90
N LEU A 235 8.05 3.60 4.22
CA LEU A 235 9.43 4.04 4.13
C LEU A 235 9.56 5.32 4.98
N GLY A 236 10.41 5.27 6.00
CA GLY A 236 10.73 6.37 6.91
C GLY A 236 11.88 7.26 6.42
#